data_AF-A0A949CHM4-F1
#
_entry.id   AF-A0A949CHM4-F1
#
_cell.length_a   1.000
_cell.length_b   1.000
_cell.length_c   1.000
_cell.angle_alpha   90.00
_cell.angle_beta   90.00
_cell.angle_gamma   90.00
#
_symmetry.space_group_name_H-M   'P 1'
#
loop_
_entity.id
_entity.type
_entity.pdbx_description
1 polymer ?
#
loop_
_entity_poly.entity_id
_entity_poly.type
_entity_poly.pdbx_seq_one_letter_code
_entity_poly.pdbx_strand_id
1 'polypeptide(L)'
;MRLTFFQRVFSYLTIILLFLSGLVWLLFNFFIDYDSPFRFLSIWSLRLHGAAAYALLIVFGMIISTHISFNWRVKKNRRKSGIILTAFLAILIVTGCLLYYLGDEEIRSYVSYIHWIIGIIFSIIFLLHGLTHKKPSDRGLKTKSTKI
;
A
#
# COMPACT_ATOMS: atom_id res chain seq x y z
N MET A 1 17.89 6.85 -6.97
CA MET A 1 17.21 8.15 -7.21
C MET A 1 16.18 8.40 -6.11
N ARG A 2 15.82 9.66 -5.81
CA ARG A 2 14.66 9.97 -4.94
C ARG A 2 13.40 9.94 -5.81
N LEU A 3 12.29 9.37 -5.33
CA LEU A 3 10.98 9.50 -6.01
C LEU A 3 10.71 10.98 -6.26
N THR A 4 10.17 11.33 -7.42
CA THR A 4 9.72 12.71 -7.64
C THR A 4 8.60 13.03 -6.63
N PHE A 5 8.46 14.30 -6.27
CA PHE A 5 7.41 14.71 -5.32
C PHE A 5 6.03 14.21 -5.75
N PHE A 6 5.71 14.32 -7.04
CA PHE A 6 4.48 13.83 -7.64
C PHE A 6 4.29 12.32 -7.47
N GLN A 7 5.30 11.50 -7.81
CA GLN A 7 5.22 10.05 -7.64
C GLN A 7 4.97 9.67 -6.18
N ARG A 8 5.64 10.35 -5.24
CA ARG A 8 5.48 10.12 -3.82
C ARG A 8 4.05 10.45 -3.38
N VAL A 9 3.60 11.68 -3.62
CA VAL A 9 2.25 12.13 -3.22
C VAL A 9 1.19 11.21 -3.80
N PHE A 10 1.27 10.91 -5.10
CA PHE A 10 0.30 10.06 -5.77
C PHE A 10 0.27 8.65 -5.16
N SER A 11 1.42 8.04 -4.87
CA SER A 11 1.49 6.74 -4.17
C SER A 11 0.79 6.76 -2.80
N TYR A 12 1.06 7.79 -1.99
CA TYR A 12 0.42 7.91 -0.68
C TYR A 12 -1.09 8.10 -0.81
N LEU A 13 -1.54 8.96 -1.73
CA LEU A 13 -2.96 9.20 -1.97
C LEU A 13 -3.68 7.92 -2.39
N THR A 14 -3.11 7.16 -3.33
CA THR A 14 -3.74 5.92 -3.80
C THR A 14 -3.81 4.87 -2.69
N ILE A 15 -2.77 4.72 -1.87
CA ILE A 15 -2.74 3.76 -0.76
C ILE A 15 -3.73 4.16 0.34
N ILE A 16 -3.80 5.46 0.68
CA ILE A 16 -4.77 5.98 1.65
C ILE A 16 -6.20 5.76 1.13
N LEU A 17 -6.46 6.04 -0.14
CA LEU A 17 -7.78 5.86 -0.75
C LEU A 17 -8.19 4.38 -0.74
N LEU A 18 -7.28 3.46 -1.08
CA LEU A 18 -7.51 2.02 -0.99
C LEU A 18 -7.81 1.57 0.43
N PHE A 19 -7.01 2.02 1.39
CA PHE A 19 -7.20 1.64 2.79
C PHE A 19 -8.53 2.15 3.34
N LEU A 20 -8.86 3.44 3.13
CA LEU A 20 -10.10 4.03 3.61
C LEU A 20 -11.32 3.41 2.94
N SER A 21 -11.29 3.19 1.63
CA SER A 21 -12.39 2.52 0.93
C SER A 21 -12.55 1.05 1.36
N GLY A 22 -11.46 0.34 1.65
CA GLY A 22 -11.52 -1.01 2.20
C GLY A 22 -12.11 -1.03 3.61
N LEU A 23 -11.71 -0.06 4.45
CA LEU A 23 -12.18 0.07 5.82
C LEU A 23 -13.67 0.43 5.89
N VAL A 24 -14.10 1.40 5.08
CA VAL A 24 -15.53 1.77 4.97
C VAL A 24 -16.34 0.58 4.47
N TRP A 25 -15.85 -0.16 3.47
CA TRP A 25 -16.52 -1.37 3.01
C TRP A 25 -16.65 -2.40 4.14
N LEU A 26 -15.59 -2.66 4.89
CA LEU A 26 -15.58 -3.65 5.99
C LEU A 26 -16.57 -3.25 7.09
N LEU A 27 -16.53 -1.99 7.54
CA LEU A 27 -17.45 -1.51 8.58
C LEU A 27 -18.91 -1.64 8.14
N PHE A 28 -19.25 -1.20 6.93
CA PHE A 28 -20.64 -1.23 6.48
C PHE A 28 -21.09 -2.64 6.10
N ASN A 29 -20.20 -3.49 5.58
CA ASN A 29 -20.58 -4.86 5.22
C ASN A 29 -20.80 -5.76 6.45
N PHE A 30 -20.12 -5.51 7.56
CA PHE A 30 -20.26 -6.31 8.79
C PHE A 30 -21.29 -5.75 9.78
N PHE A 31 -21.44 -4.42 9.88
CA PHE A 31 -22.26 -3.80 10.93
C PHE A 31 -23.59 -3.23 10.43
N ILE A 32 -23.80 -3.15 9.11
CA ILE A 32 -25.02 -2.56 8.55
C ILE A 32 -25.82 -3.64 7.82
N ASP A 33 -27.09 -3.75 8.22
CA ASP A 33 -28.03 -4.70 7.64
C ASP A 33 -28.27 -4.47 6.15
N TYR A 34 -28.72 -5.52 5.46
CA TYR A 34 -28.95 -5.48 4.03
C TYR A 34 -29.98 -4.42 3.61
N ASP A 35 -31.06 -4.27 4.39
CA ASP A 35 -32.16 -3.34 4.10
C ASP A 35 -31.91 -1.91 4.59
N SER A 36 -30.74 -1.64 5.17
CA SER A 36 -30.41 -0.31 5.67
C SER A 36 -30.29 0.72 4.54
N PRO A 37 -30.79 1.96 4.73
CA PRO A 37 -30.60 3.03 3.77
C PRO A 37 -29.12 3.39 3.58
N PHE A 38 -28.22 2.95 4.46
CA PHE A 38 -26.78 3.19 4.35
C PHE A 38 -26.03 2.12 3.54
N ARG A 39 -26.70 1.09 3.04
CA ARG A 39 -26.08 0.01 2.27
C ARG A 39 -25.34 0.48 1.03
N PHE A 40 -25.79 1.59 0.41
CA PHE A 40 -25.11 2.20 -0.74
C PHE A 40 -23.64 2.51 -0.45
N LEU A 41 -23.29 2.86 0.79
CA LEU A 41 -21.92 3.22 1.14
C LEU A 41 -20.97 2.03 0.99
N SER A 42 -21.40 0.81 1.35
CA SER A 42 -20.64 -0.42 1.08
C SER A 42 -20.42 -0.61 -0.43
N ILE A 43 -21.46 -0.46 -1.24
CA ILE A 43 -21.40 -0.69 -2.69
C ILE A 43 -20.47 0.31 -3.37
N TRP A 44 -20.63 1.61 -3.06
CA TRP A 44 -19.79 2.66 -3.62
C TRP A 44 -18.35 2.55 -3.14
N SER A 45 -18.15 2.19 -1.87
CA SER A 45 -16.80 1.99 -1.34
C SER A 45 -16.08 0.85 -2.04
N LEU A 46 -16.75 -0.26 -2.34
CA LEU A 46 -16.16 -1.37 -3.09
C LEU A 46 -15.79 -0.97 -4.53
N ARG A 47 -16.64 -0.18 -5.19
CA ARG A 47 -16.35 0.37 -6.54
C ARG A 47 -15.13 1.29 -6.52
N LEU A 48 -15.07 2.20 -5.56
CA LEU A 48 -13.92 3.09 -5.37
C LEU A 48 -12.65 2.31 -5.04
N HIS A 49 -12.75 1.27 -4.21
CA HIS A 49 -11.64 0.39 -3.88
C HIS A 49 -11.08 -0.30 -5.13
N GLY A 50 -11.94 -0.88 -5.96
CA GLY A 50 -11.55 -1.48 -7.23
C GLY A 50 -10.88 -0.49 -8.18
N ALA A 51 -11.46 0.72 -8.34
CA ALA A 51 -10.86 1.77 -9.17
C ALA A 51 -9.49 2.22 -8.64
N ALA A 52 -9.36 2.39 -7.33
CA ALA A 52 -8.10 2.76 -6.68
C ALA A 52 -7.04 1.64 -6.78
N ALA A 53 -7.46 0.37 -6.84
CA ALA A 53 -6.55 -0.77 -7.04
C ALA A 53 -5.87 -0.70 -8.41
N TYR A 54 -6.61 -0.39 -9.48
CA TYR A 54 -6.03 -0.18 -10.80
C TYR A 54 -5.05 1.00 -10.83
N ALA A 55 -5.39 2.11 -10.17
CA ALA A 55 -4.47 3.23 -10.03
C ALA A 55 -3.17 2.81 -9.30
N LEU A 56 -3.28 2.00 -8.24
CA LEU A 56 -2.11 1.53 -7.49
C LEU A 56 -1.22 0.63 -8.36
N LEU A 57 -1.79 -0.23 -9.20
CA LEU A 57 -1.03 -1.08 -10.13
C LEU A 57 -0.20 -0.25 -11.11
N ILE A 58 -0.77 0.83 -11.66
CA ILE A 58 -0.04 1.74 -12.57
C ILE A 58 1.13 2.40 -11.84
N VAL A 59 0.89 2.91 -10.62
CA VAL A 59 1.93 3.53 -9.79
C VAL A 59 3.01 2.53 -9.43
N PHE A 60 2.62 1.34 -9.04
CA PHE A 60 3.53 0.27 -8.69
C PHE A 60 4.43 -0.11 -9.88
N GLY A 61 3.85 -0.24 -11.08
CA GLY A 61 4.57 -0.44 -12.34
C GLY A 61 5.60 0.66 -12.62
N MET A 62 5.25 1.92 -12.37
CA MET A 62 6.17 3.04 -12.52
C MET A 62 7.34 2.98 -11.51
N ILE A 63 7.06 2.60 -10.26
CA ILE A 63 8.04 2.52 -9.19
C ILE A 63 8.99 1.34 -9.38
N ILE A 64 8.49 0.15 -9.73
CA ILE A 64 9.35 -1.03 -9.94
C ILE A 64 10.36 -0.80 -11.07
N SER A 65 9.92 -0.17 -12.16
CA SER A 65 10.75 0.15 -13.32
C SER A 65 11.86 1.16 -13.00
N THR A 66 11.58 2.16 -12.15
CA THR A 66 12.50 3.29 -11.89
C THR A 66 13.33 3.15 -10.60
N HIS A 67 12.78 2.56 -9.54
CA HIS A 67 13.43 2.47 -8.22
C HIS A 67 14.09 1.13 -7.95
N ILE A 68 13.44 0.02 -8.30
CA ILE A 68 13.92 -1.32 -7.94
C ILE A 68 15.07 -1.71 -8.88
N SER A 69 14.94 -1.47 -10.19
CA SER A 69 15.98 -1.72 -11.20
C SER A 69 17.31 -1.02 -10.88
N PHE A 70 17.25 0.25 -10.45
CA PHE A 70 18.43 1.06 -10.15
C PHE A 70 19.07 0.70 -8.79
N ASN A 71 18.25 0.49 -7.76
CA ASN A 71 18.74 0.12 -6.43
C ASN A 71 19.21 -1.35 -6.34
N TRP A 72 18.89 -2.20 -7.33
CA TRP A 72 19.44 -3.55 -7.43
C TRP A 72 20.96 -3.55 -7.67
N ARG A 73 21.49 -2.53 -8.35
CA ARG A 73 22.94 -2.38 -8.61
C ARG A 73 23.72 -1.83 -7.41
N VAL A 74 23.07 -1.11 -6.50
CA VAL A 74 23.72 -0.49 -5.32
C VAL A 74 23.31 -1.27 -4.06
N LYS A 75 24.23 -2.04 -3.47
CA LYS A 75 24.02 -2.92 -2.30
C LYS A 75 23.71 -2.15 -1.00
N LYS A 76 22.58 -1.44 -0.92
CA LYS A 76 22.13 -0.77 0.32
C LYS A 76 21.14 -1.64 1.09
N ASN A 77 21.31 -1.71 2.41
CA ASN A 77 20.51 -2.46 3.40
C ASN A 77 18.98 -2.26 3.39
N ARG A 78 18.44 -1.40 2.51
CA ARG A 78 17.00 -1.08 2.41
C ARG A 78 16.22 -2.01 1.47
N ARG A 79 16.84 -3.10 0.99
CA ARG A 79 16.21 -4.10 0.09
C ARG A 79 15.09 -4.87 0.77
N LYS A 80 15.24 -5.25 2.05
CA LYS A 80 14.31 -6.16 2.72
C LYS A 80 12.91 -5.57 2.87
N SER A 81 12.76 -4.32 3.29
CA SER A 81 11.44 -3.70 3.47
C SER A 81 10.69 -3.46 2.15
N GLY A 82 11.41 -3.14 1.07
CA GLY A 82 10.82 -3.03 -0.27
C GLY A 82 10.38 -4.38 -0.85
N ILE A 83 11.16 -5.45 -0.63
CA ILE A 83 10.80 -6.81 -1.03
C ILE A 83 9.56 -7.29 -0.27
N ILE A 84 9.52 -7.05 1.05
CA ILE A 84 8.35 -7.37 1.88
C ILE A 84 7.11 -6.64 1.34
N LEU A 85 7.16 -5.32 1.16
CA LEU A 85 6.02 -4.56 0.62
C LEU A 85 5.57 -5.08 -0.76
N THR A 86 6.51 -5.45 -1.61
CA THR A 86 6.21 -6.02 -2.94
C THR A 86 5.51 -7.37 -2.83
N ALA A 87 5.97 -8.25 -1.93
CA ALA A 87 5.36 -9.55 -1.70
C ALA A 87 3.93 -9.41 -1.12
N PHE A 88 3.74 -8.52 -0.14
CA PHE A 88 2.42 -8.22 0.41
C PHE A 88 1.47 -7.68 -0.66
N LEU A 89 1.95 -6.74 -1.50
CA LEU A 89 1.14 -6.21 -2.61
C LEU A 89 0.77 -7.31 -3.61
N ALA A 90 1.70 -8.21 -3.96
CA ALA A 90 1.41 -9.33 -4.84
C ALA A 90 0.31 -10.24 -4.26
N ILE A 91 0.37 -10.54 -2.96
CA ILE A 91 -0.68 -11.32 -2.29
C ILE A 91 -2.02 -10.59 -2.34
N LEU A 92 -2.05 -9.27 -2.11
CA LEU A 92 -3.27 -8.47 -2.19
C LEU A 92 -3.90 -8.49 -3.59
N ILE A 93 -3.07 -8.42 -4.64
CA ILE A 93 -3.53 -8.51 -6.02
C ILE A 93 -4.15 -9.88 -6.30
N VAL A 94 -3.43 -10.96 -5.95
CA VAL A 94 -3.90 -12.33 -6.18
C VAL A 94 -5.19 -12.60 -5.42
N THR A 95 -5.26 -12.24 -4.14
CA THR A 95 -6.46 -12.42 -3.33
C THR A 95 -7.63 -11.56 -3.81
N GLY A 96 -7.39 -10.33 -4.26
CA GLY A 96 -8.41 -9.48 -4.87
C GLY A 96 -8.97 -10.09 -6.16
N CYS A 97 -8.10 -10.65 -7.02
CA CYS A 97 -8.53 -11.39 -8.21
C CYS A 97 -9.33 -12.64 -7.84
N LEU A 98 -8.87 -13.42 -6.87
CA LEU A 98 -9.55 -14.62 -6.40
C LEU A 98 -10.95 -14.29 -5.85
N LEU A 99 -11.11 -13.21 -5.09
CA LEU A 99 -12.43 -12.76 -4.62
C LEU A 99 -13.41 -12.43 -5.75
N TYR A 100 -12.90 -12.02 -6.90
CA TYR A 100 -13.71 -11.69 -8.08
C TYR A 100 -14.09 -12.93 -8.89
N TYR A 101 -13.19 -13.93 -8.99
CA TYR A 101 -13.37 -15.08 -9.89
C TYR A 101 -13.77 -16.38 -9.19
N LEU A 102 -13.61 -16.51 -7.87
CA LEU A 102 -14.01 -17.72 -7.15
C LEU A 102 -15.54 -17.78 -7.00
N GLY A 103 -16.14 -18.88 -7.46
CA GLY A 103 -17.55 -19.20 -7.26
C GLY A 103 -17.84 -19.99 -5.99
N ASP A 104 -16.82 -20.57 -5.36
CA ASP A 104 -16.96 -21.33 -4.11
C ASP A 104 -17.02 -20.38 -2.90
N GLU A 105 -18.11 -20.44 -2.12
CA GLU A 105 -18.33 -19.51 -1.00
C GLU A 105 -17.37 -19.73 0.17
N GLU A 106 -16.97 -20.97 0.44
CA GLU A 106 -16.10 -21.31 1.56
C GLU A 106 -14.68 -20.78 1.30
N ILE A 107 -14.14 -21.08 0.11
CA ILE A 107 -12.83 -20.57 -0.31
C ILE A 107 -12.85 -19.04 -0.37
N ARG A 108 -13.93 -18.44 -0.87
CA ARG A 108 -14.08 -16.98 -0.93
C ARG A 108 -14.06 -16.34 0.45
N SER A 109 -14.64 -16.98 1.46
CA SER A 109 -14.60 -16.51 2.85
C SER A 109 -13.16 -16.46 3.37
N TYR A 110 -12.39 -17.54 3.22
CA TYR A 110 -10.97 -17.58 3.61
C TYR A 110 -10.13 -16.53 2.88
N VAL A 111 -10.31 -16.39 1.57
CA VAL A 111 -9.60 -15.38 0.76
C VAL A 111 -9.97 -13.97 1.24
N SER A 112 -11.23 -13.72 1.61
CA SER A 112 -11.66 -12.44 2.17
C SER A 112 -10.92 -12.10 3.44
N TYR A 113 -10.81 -13.05 4.38
CA TYR A 113 -10.04 -12.87 5.62
C TYR A 113 -8.58 -12.55 5.35
N ILE A 114 -7.93 -13.31 4.47
CA ILE A 114 -6.55 -13.09 4.09
C ILE A 114 -6.39 -11.69 3.47
N HIS A 115 -7.29 -11.28 2.59
CA HIS A 115 -7.21 -10.00 1.88
C HIS A 115 -7.25 -8.81 2.84
N TRP A 116 -8.24 -8.73 3.74
CA TRP A 116 -8.34 -7.57 4.62
C TRP A 116 -7.26 -7.56 5.71
N ILE A 117 -6.88 -8.71 6.27
CA ILE A 117 -5.81 -8.81 7.28
C ILE A 117 -4.48 -8.34 6.68
N ILE A 118 -4.13 -8.86 5.50
CA ILE A 118 -2.90 -8.46 4.79
C ILE A 118 -2.97 -7.00 4.38
N GLY A 119 -4.15 -6.47 4.02
CA GLY A 119 -4.34 -5.07 3.66
C GLY A 119 -4.03 -4.11 4.81
N ILE A 120 -4.45 -4.45 6.02
CA ILE A 120 -4.12 -3.67 7.23
C ILE A 120 -2.62 -3.74 7.51
N ILE A 121 -2.02 -4.94 7.50
CA ILE A 121 -0.58 -5.13 7.74
C ILE A 121 0.26 -4.35 6.72
N PHE A 122 -0.10 -4.46 5.44
CA PHE A 122 0.56 -3.73 4.34
C PHE A 122 0.53 -2.21 4.60
N SER A 123 -0.62 -1.67 4.99
CA SER A 123 -0.78 -0.23 5.25
C SER A 123 0.12 0.26 6.38
N ILE A 124 0.22 -0.51 7.47
CA ILE A 124 1.12 -0.20 8.60
C ILE A 124 2.58 -0.23 8.16
N ILE A 125 3.01 -1.29 7.47
CA ILE A 125 4.40 -1.44 6.99
C ILE A 125 4.75 -0.32 6.00
N PHE A 126 3.82 0.07 5.11
CA PHE A 126 4.03 1.12 4.15
C PHE A 126 4.26 2.49 4.82
N LEU A 127 3.46 2.82 5.83
CA LEU A 127 3.66 4.03 6.63
C LEU A 127 5.02 4.03 7.34
N LEU A 128 5.41 2.91 7.96
CA LEU A 128 6.71 2.76 8.62
C LEU A 128 7.89 2.88 7.64
N HIS A 129 7.77 2.31 6.44
CA HIS A 129 8.75 2.46 5.36
C HIS A 129 8.91 3.93 4.93
N GLY A 130 7.80 4.65 4.85
CA GLY A 130 7.76 6.08 4.56
C GLY A 130 8.42 6.96 5.62
N LEU A 131 8.20 6.66 6.90
CA LEU A 131 8.70 7.44 8.04
C LEU A 131 10.19 7.20 8.32
N THR A 132 10.70 6.01 8.03
CA THR A 132 12.15 5.71 8.10
C THR A 132 12.97 6.42 7.02
N HIS A 133 12.32 7.18 6.14
CA HIS A 133 12.93 8.11 5.20
C HIS A 133 13.29 9.47 5.85
N LYS A 134 13.76 9.48 7.11
CA LYS A 134 14.41 10.68 7.68
C LYS A 134 15.80 10.83 7.05
N LYS A 135 16.09 12.05 6.56
CA LYS A 135 17.40 12.47 6.03
C LYS A 135 18.50 12.00 6.99
N PRO A 136 19.68 11.57 6.51
CA PRO A 136 20.86 11.64 7.35
C PRO A 136 20.91 13.07 7.86
N SER A 137 20.78 13.24 9.18
CA SER A 137 21.06 14.50 9.82
C SER A 137 22.47 14.90 9.39
N ASP A 138 22.64 16.11 8.87
CA ASP A 138 23.94 16.77 8.64
C ASP A 138 24.66 17.04 9.98
N ARG A 139 24.76 16.05 10.85
CA ARG A 139 25.68 16.04 12.00
C ARG A 139 27.06 15.62 11.48
N GLY A 140 27.70 16.53 10.77
CA GLY A 140 29.04 16.29 10.22
C GLY A 140 29.85 17.53 9.87
N LEU A 141 29.27 18.74 9.88
CA LEU A 141 30.00 19.99 9.60
C LEU A 141 30.06 20.89 10.83
N LYS A 142 30.63 20.37 11.92
CA LYS A 142 31.30 21.17 12.95
C LYS A 142 32.55 20.42 13.42
N THR A 143 33.49 20.20 12.51
CA THR A 143 34.88 19.97 12.92
C THR A 143 35.74 21.07 12.30
N LYS A 144 36.49 21.75 13.17
CA LYS A 144 37.62 22.63 12.89
C LYS A 144 37.31 23.98 12.22
N SER A 145 36.92 24.96 13.05
CA SER A 145 37.44 26.32 12.87
C SER A 145 38.49 26.53 13.96
N THR A 146 39.74 26.32 13.57
CA THR A 146 40.93 27.10 13.92
C THR A 146 41.19 27.39 15.41
N LYS A 147 42.02 26.54 16.02
CA LYS A 147 43.16 27.04 16.81
C LYS A 147 44.12 27.68 15.80
N ILE A 148 44.42 28.96 15.96
CA ILE A 148 45.73 29.63 15.93
C ILE A 148 45.48 31.01 16.53
#